data_AF-A0A380TW32-F1
#
_entry.id   AF-A0A380TW32-F1
#
_cell.length_a   1.000
_cell.length_b   1.000
_cell.length_c   1.000
_cell.angle_alpha   90.00
_cell.angle_beta   90.00
_cell.angle_gamma   90.00
#
_symmetry.space_group_name_H-M   'P 1'
#
loop_
_entity.id
_entity.type
_entity.pdbx_description
1 polymer ?
#
loop_
_entity_poly.entity_id
_entity_poly.type
_entity_poly.pdbx_seq_one_letter_code
_entity_poly.pdbx_strand_id
1 'polypeptide(L)'
;MYATEADLKTRFGAQVIDDLKLGREGGADPVDVVQVALQDAEEEINGYIGSRYSLPLASVPSNLKRIACDIARYRLYTEDPLEHITKLYDDAIAFLKRVQDKKADLQIIDEQSKEIIDDAPKNKPSTAPLGTTYTGGVFGDDVLGKMPSIK
;
A
#
# COMPACT_ATOMS: atom_id res chain seq x y z
N MET A 1 0.95 1.67 -15.28
CA MET A 1 2.31 2.10 -14.88
C MET A 1 2.36 2.49 -13.41
N TYR A 2 3.23 1.84 -12.64
CA TYR A 2 3.35 2.03 -11.18
C TYR A 2 4.34 3.12 -10.77
N ALA A 3 5.29 3.44 -11.63
CA ALA A 3 6.32 4.46 -11.40
C ALA A 3 6.54 5.26 -12.69
N THR A 4 7.04 6.49 -12.53
CA THR A 4 7.38 7.38 -13.63
C THR A 4 8.89 7.66 -13.66
N GLU A 5 9.40 8.18 -14.78
CA GLU A 5 10.80 8.61 -14.87
C GLU A 5 11.14 9.68 -13.80
N ALA A 6 10.21 10.60 -13.52
CA ALA A 6 10.39 11.61 -12.49
C ALA A 6 10.63 10.99 -11.10
N ASP A 7 10.00 9.86 -10.81
CA ASP A 7 10.18 9.14 -9.55
C ASP A 7 11.55 8.46 -9.44
N LEU A 8 12.04 7.89 -10.56
CA LEU A 8 13.40 7.38 -10.64
C LEU A 8 14.43 8.50 -10.41
N LYS A 9 14.25 9.64 -11.08
CA LYS A 9 15.14 10.81 -10.96
C LYS A 9 15.13 11.40 -9.55
N THR A 10 13.97 11.48 -8.92
CA THR A 10 13.83 11.99 -7.55
C THR A 10 14.51 11.07 -6.53
N ARG A 11 14.49 9.76 -6.77
CA ARG A 11 14.98 8.76 -5.80
C ARG A 11 16.47 8.46 -5.94
N PHE A 12 16.97 8.34 -7.18
CA PHE A 12 18.35 7.93 -7.46
C PHE A 12 19.24 9.08 -7.97
N GLY A 13 18.63 10.20 -8.34
CA GLY A 13 19.31 11.35 -8.94
C GLY A 13 19.21 11.34 -10.47
N ALA A 14 19.00 12.52 -11.06
CA ALA A 14 18.87 12.68 -12.51
C ALA A 14 20.12 12.22 -13.26
N GLN A 15 21.32 12.54 -12.74
CA GLN A 15 22.60 12.20 -13.38
C GLN A 15 22.80 10.69 -13.57
N VAL A 16 22.43 9.88 -12.57
CA VAL A 16 22.60 8.42 -12.65
C VAL A 16 21.68 7.83 -13.72
N ILE A 17 20.43 8.31 -13.77
CA ILE A 17 19.46 7.82 -14.76
C ILE A 17 19.83 8.29 -16.17
N ASP A 18 20.29 9.53 -16.33
CA ASP A 18 20.69 10.06 -17.62
C ASP A 18 21.98 9.38 -18.14
N ASP A 19 22.92 9.00 -17.26
CA ASP A 19 24.11 8.20 -17.62
C ASP A 19 23.73 6.79 -18.09
N LEU A 20 22.80 6.14 -17.39
CA LEU A 20 22.24 4.83 -17.79
C LEU A 20 21.48 4.90 -19.12
N LYS A 21 20.80 6.02 -19.41
CA LYS A 21 20.17 6.29 -20.71
C LYS A 21 21.25 6.35 -21.81
N LEU A 22 22.27 7.18 -21.60
CA LEU A 22 23.34 7.40 -22.58
C LEU A 22 24.12 6.12 -22.91
N GLY A 23 24.38 5.27 -21.91
CA GLY A 23 25.05 3.98 -22.10
C GLY A 23 24.28 3.01 -23.01
N ARG A 24 22.99 3.25 -23.26
CA ARG A 24 22.10 2.38 -24.05
C ARG A 24 21.62 3.02 -25.36
N GLU A 25 21.80 4.33 -25.54
CA GLU A 25 21.44 5.11 -26.74
C GLU A 25 22.33 4.84 -27.98
N GLY A 26 23.17 3.80 -27.97
CA GLY A 26 24.02 3.40 -29.10
C GLY A 26 23.28 2.85 -30.34
N GLY A 27 21.95 2.88 -30.37
CA GLY A 27 21.10 2.38 -31.45
C GLY A 27 20.43 3.50 -32.25
N ALA A 28 20.18 3.27 -33.55
CA ALA A 28 19.70 4.24 -34.53
C ALA A 28 18.28 4.81 -34.29
N ASP A 29 17.59 4.39 -33.24
CA ASP A 29 16.28 4.89 -32.83
C ASP A 29 16.32 5.25 -31.34
N PRO A 30 15.89 6.47 -30.94
CA PRO A 30 15.78 6.85 -29.54
C PRO A 30 14.54 6.16 -28.93
N VAL A 31 14.61 4.84 -28.77
CA VAL A 31 13.65 4.13 -27.92
C VAL A 31 13.92 4.60 -26.50
N ASP A 32 12.90 5.13 -25.81
CA ASP A 32 13.04 5.52 -24.42
C ASP A 32 13.27 4.27 -23.56
N VAL A 33 14.53 3.94 -23.35
CA VAL A 33 14.99 2.77 -22.63
C VAL A 33 14.47 2.73 -21.19
N VAL A 34 14.18 3.90 -20.61
CA VAL A 34 13.59 3.99 -19.26
C VAL A 34 12.13 3.62 -19.31
N GLN A 35 11.40 4.06 -20.33
CA GLN A 35 10.01 3.65 -20.51
C GLN A 35 9.90 2.14 -20.72
N VAL A 36 10.78 1.53 -21.52
CA VAL A 36 10.82 0.07 -21.70
C VAL A 36 11.11 -0.65 -20.38
N ALA A 37 12.13 -0.21 -19.63
CA ALA A 37 12.46 -0.81 -18.34
C ALA A 37 11.32 -0.68 -17.31
N LEU A 38 10.59 0.44 -17.33
CA LEU A 38 9.42 0.65 -16.47
C LEU A 38 8.24 -0.24 -16.88
N GLN A 39 8.01 -0.43 -18.18
CA GLN A 39 6.97 -1.32 -18.68
C GLN A 39 7.26 -2.78 -18.31
N ASP A 40 8.49 -3.23 -18.54
CA ASP A 40 8.94 -4.56 -18.14
C ASP A 40 8.75 -4.81 -16.63
N ALA A 41 9.12 -3.83 -15.80
CA ALA A 41 8.95 -3.91 -14.35
C ALA A 41 7.46 -3.97 -13.95
N GLU A 42 6.59 -3.24 -14.66
CA GLU A 42 5.15 -3.30 -14.45
C GLU A 42 4.58 -4.68 -14.80
N GLU A 43 4.94 -5.24 -15.94
CA GLU A 43 4.49 -6.57 -16.36
C GLU A 43 4.94 -7.65 -15.37
N GLU A 44 6.17 -7.56 -14.88
CA GLU A 44 6.71 -8.46 -13.86
C GLU A 44 5.92 -8.36 -12.54
N ILE A 45 5.67 -7.14 -12.05
CA ILE A 45 4.86 -6.91 -10.84
C ILE A 45 3.44 -7.46 -11.03
N ASN A 46 2.82 -7.16 -12.18
CA ASN A 46 1.48 -7.61 -12.54
C ASN A 46 1.36 -9.14 -12.53
N GLY A 47 2.39 -9.85 -12.98
CA GLY A 47 2.45 -11.31 -12.92
C GLY A 47 2.34 -11.88 -11.50
N TYR A 48 2.95 -11.22 -10.50
CA TYR A 48 2.88 -11.66 -9.10
C TYR A 48 1.59 -11.25 -8.40
N ILE A 49 1.12 -10.03 -8.62
CA ILE A 49 -0.06 -9.49 -7.92
C ILE A 49 -1.40 -9.90 -8.56
N GLY A 50 -1.40 -10.25 -9.85
CA GLY A 50 -2.61 -10.54 -10.61
C GLY A 50 -3.37 -11.77 -10.13
N SER A 51 -2.73 -12.67 -9.36
CA SER A 51 -3.41 -13.79 -8.70
C SER A 51 -4.31 -13.36 -7.54
N ARG A 52 -4.09 -12.16 -6.98
CA ARG A 52 -4.71 -11.73 -5.72
C ARG A 52 -5.57 -10.48 -5.87
N TYR A 53 -5.13 -9.52 -6.68
CA TYR A 53 -5.80 -8.25 -6.85
C TYR A 53 -6.36 -8.13 -8.27
N SER A 54 -7.55 -7.55 -8.42
CA SER A 54 -8.08 -7.24 -9.74
C SER A 54 -7.31 -6.06 -10.32
N LEU A 55 -6.69 -6.29 -11.47
CA LEU A 55 -6.04 -5.26 -12.27
C LEU A 55 -7.09 -4.60 -13.19
N PRO A 56 -7.08 -3.28 -13.39
CA PRO A 56 -6.10 -2.30 -12.89
C PRO A 56 -6.35 -1.86 -11.43
N LEU A 57 -5.28 -1.65 -10.66
CA LEU A 57 -5.35 -1.13 -9.29
C LEU A 57 -5.86 0.32 -9.27
N ALA A 58 -6.82 0.63 -8.41
CA ALA A 58 -7.39 1.97 -8.27
C ALA A 58 -6.40 3.00 -7.68
N SER A 59 -5.54 2.56 -6.76
CA SER A 59 -4.52 3.39 -6.12
C SER A 59 -3.22 2.59 -5.96
N VAL A 60 -2.11 3.18 -6.40
CA VAL A 60 -0.79 2.55 -6.31
C VAL A 60 -0.15 2.91 -4.97
N PRO A 61 0.07 1.96 -4.05
CA PRO A 61 0.72 2.23 -2.78
C PRO A 61 2.19 2.63 -2.99
N SER A 62 2.69 3.50 -2.11
CA SER A 62 4.09 4.00 -2.15
C SER A 62 5.14 2.87 -2.11
N ASN A 63 4.81 1.73 -1.48
CA ASN A 63 5.69 0.56 -1.46
C ASN A 63 5.80 -0.10 -2.83
N LEU A 64 4.70 -0.27 -3.58
CA LEU A 64 4.77 -0.78 -4.96
C LEU A 64 5.54 0.16 -5.87
N LYS A 65 5.36 1.47 -5.69
CA LYS A 65 6.12 2.48 -6.42
C LYS A 65 7.63 2.34 -6.17
N ARG A 66 8.05 2.09 -4.92
CA ARG A 66 9.47 1.80 -4.59
C ARG A 66 9.97 0.56 -5.30
N ILE A 67 9.23 -0.54 -5.19
CA ILE A 67 9.58 -1.83 -5.79
C ILE A 67 9.71 -1.71 -7.32
N ALA A 68 8.77 -1.04 -7.97
CA ALA A 68 8.83 -0.77 -9.40
C ALA A 68 10.08 0.03 -9.80
N CYS A 69 10.46 1.04 -9.01
CA CYS A 69 11.69 1.80 -9.23
C CYS A 69 12.95 0.93 -9.09
N ASP A 70 13.00 0.06 -8.08
CA ASP A 70 14.16 -0.81 -7.82
C ASP A 70 14.33 -1.86 -8.94
N ILE A 71 13.23 -2.47 -9.40
CA ILE A 71 13.24 -3.43 -10.53
C ILE A 71 13.62 -2.72 -11.84
N ALA A 72 13.00 -1.58 -12.13
CA ALA A 72 13.32 -0.81 -13.34
C ALA A 72 14.79 -0.40 -13.36
N ARG A 73 15.35 0.01 -12.22
CA ARG A 73 16.77 0.34 -12.10
C ARG A 73 17.65 -0.85 -12.41
N TYR A 74 17.36 -2.02 -11.87
CA TYR A 74 18.11 -3.24 -12.17
C TYR A 74 18.11 -3.55 -13.68
N ARG A 75 16.95 -3.43 -14.34
CA ARG A 75 16.80 -3.65 -15.80
C ARG A 75 17.50 -2.62 -16.69
N LEU A 76 17.86 -1.45 -16.15
CA LEU A 76 18.61 -0.44 -16.88
C LEU A 76 20.11 -0.74 -16.93
N TYR A 77 20.65 -1.58 -16.05
CA TYR A 77 22.04 -2.00 -16.11
C TYR A 77 22.21 -3.07 -17.20
N THR A 78 23.00 -2.76 -18.22
CA THR A 78 23.33 -3.70 -19.30
C THR A 78 24.51 -4.60 -18.93
N GLU A 79 25.48 -4.08 -18.18
CA GLU A 79 26.67 -4.83 -17.73
C GLU A 79 26.84 -4.72 -16.20
N ASP A 80 27.21 -5.84 -15.60
CA ASP A 80 27.48 -6.11 -14.17
C ASP A 80 26.83 -5.10 -13.19
N PRO A 81 25.55 -5.30 -12.83
CA PRO A 81 24.93 -4.46 -11.80
C PRO A 81 25.69 -4.62 -10.49
N LEU A 82 25.96 -3.49 -9.83
CA LEU A 82 26.61 -3.52 -8.52
C LEU A 82 25.85 -4.45 -7.57
N GLU A 83 26.58 -5.18 -6.72
CA GLU A 83 26.00 -6.17 -5.80
C GLU A 83 24.83 -5.62 -4.96
N HIS A 84 24.88 -4.34 -4.59
CA HIS A 84 23.81 -3.67 -3.85
C HIS A 84 22.49 -3.57 -4.63
N ILE A 85 22.54 -3.42 -5.96
CA ILE A 85 21.37 -3.28 -6.84
C ILE A 85 20.73 -4.66 -7.03
N THR A 86 21.55 -5.68 -7.24
CA THR A 86 21.08 -7.08 -7.32
C THR A 86 20.38 -7.50 -6.04
N LYS A 87 20.95 -7.16 -4.86
CA LYS A 87 20.29 -7.42 -3.56
C LYS A 87 18.94 -6.71 -3.43
N LEU A 88 18.85 -5.44 -3.86
CA LEU A 88 17.58 -4.71 -3.84
C LEU A 88 16.54 -5.33 -4.77
N TYR A 89 16.96 -5.81 -5.94
CA TYR A 89 16.10 -6.56 -6.85
C TYR A 89 15.63 -7.87 -6.22
N ASP A 90 16.53 -8.66 -5.64
CA ASP A 90 16.20 -9.92 -4.97
C ASP A 90 15.22 -9.71 -3.80
N ASP A 91 15.43 -8.67 -2.98
CA ASP A 91 14.54 -8.28 -1.89
C ASP A 91 13.16 -7.87 -2.41
N ALA A 92 13.10 -7.14 -3.53
CA ALA A 92 11.87 -6.74 -4.18
C ALA A 92 11.08 -7.97 -4.68
N ILE A 93 11.74 -8.91 -5.36
CA ILE A 93 11.12 -10.16 -5.81
C ILE A 93 10.68 -11.02 -4.62
N ALA A 94 11.49 -11.11 -3.56
CA ALA A 94 11.14 -11.82 -2.35
C ALA A 94 9.92 -11.22 -1.64
N PHE A 95 9.74 -9.90 -1.69
CA PHE A 95 8.54 -9.24 -1.20
C PHE A 95 7.31 -9.58 -2.07
N LEU A 96 7.43 -9.49 -3.40
CA LEU A 96 6.34 -9.84 -4.33
C LEU A 96 5.87 -11.28 -4.16
N LYS A 97 6.80 -12.23 -3.98
CA LYS A 97 6.49 -13.63 -3.64
C LYS A 97 5.73 -13.76 -2.32
N ARG A 98 6.10 -12.99 -1.28
CA ARG A 98 5.35 -12.97 -0.01
C ARG A 98 3.94 -12.39 -0.15
N VAL A 99 3.76 -11.42 -1.04
CA VAL A 99 2.43 -10.87 -1.37
C VAL A 99 1.58 -11.92 -2.08
N GLN A 100 2.18 -12.67 -3.01
CA GLN A 100 1.53 -13.81 -3.69
C GLN A 100 1.13 -14.91 -2.70
N ASP A 101 2.01 -15.24 -1.74
CA ASP A 101 1.78 -16.22 -0.66
C ASP A 101 0.74 -15.76 0.39
N LYS A 102 0.17 -14.56 0.27
CA LYS A 102 -0.71 -13.92 1.28
C LYS A 102 -0.05 -13.71 2.65
N LYS A 103 1.28 -13.72 2.72
CA LYS A 103 2.05 -13.45 3.95
C LYS A 103 2.29 -11.95 4.16
N ALA A 104 2.25 -11.17 3.08
CA ALA A 104 2.34 -9.72 3.11
C ALA A 104 1.11 -9.10 2.44
N ASP A 105 0.61 -8.00 2.99
CA ASP A 105 -0.49 -7.25 2.43
C ASP A 105 0.00 -5.96 1.78
N LEU A 106 -0.50 -5.66 0.59
CA LEU A 106 -0.35 -4.34 0.02
C LEU A 106 -1.38 -3.46 0.71
N GLN A 107 -0.93 -2.43 1.42
CA GLN A 107 -1.77 -1.39 2.02
C GLN A 107 -2.43 -0.53 0.94
N ILE A 108 -3.25 -1.15 0.10
CA ILE A 108 -4.04 -0.46 -0.90
C ILE A 108 -5.21 0.13 -0.11
N ILE A 109 -5.29 1.44 -0.09
CA ILE A 109 -6.49 2.13 0.37
C ILE A 109 -7.50 1.92 -0.75
N ASP A 110 -8.19 0.79 -0.71
CA ASP A 110 -9.36 0.62 -1.54
C ASP A 110 -10.49 1.40 -0.86
N GLU A 111 -10.90 2.53 -1.45
CA GLU A 111 -12.05 3.29 -0.95
C GLU A 111 -13.33 2.42 -0.91
N GLN A 112 -13.33 1.24 -1.57
CA GLN A 112 -14.44 0.29 -1.58
C GLN A 112 -14.43 -0.76 -0.45
N SER A 113 -13.42 -0.78 0.42
CA SER A 113 -13.43 -1.66 1.61
C SER A 113 -13.05 -0.88 2.86
N LYS A 114 -13.74 0.24 3.07
CA LYS A 114 -13.96 0.79 4.41
C LYS A 114 -15.09 0.02 5.10
N GLU A 115 -15.07 -1.31 5.08
CA GLU A 115 -15.69 -2.03 6.18
C GLU A 115 -14.74 -1.90 7.35
N ILE A 116 -14.99 -0.84 8.13
CA ILE A 116 -14.83 -0.93 9.56
C ILE A 116 -15.68 -2.13 9.95
N ILE A 117 -15.09 -3.32 10.00
CA ILE A 117 -15.61 -4.34 10.90
C ILE A 117 -15.38 -3.71 12.26
N ASP A 118 -16.38 -2.96 12.72
CA ASP A 118 -16.62 -2.76 14.11
C ASP A 118 -16.69 -4.18 14.67
N ASP A 119 -15.55 -4.68 15.16
CA ASP A 119 -15.54 -5.67 16.22
C ASP A 119 -16.06 -4.94 17.47
N ALA A 120 -17.31 -4.47 17.39
CA ALA A 120 -18.13 -4.29 18.55
C ALA A 120 -18.38 -5.72 19.03
N PRO A 121 -17.81 -6.15 20.17
CA PRO A 121 -18.09 -7.46 20.69
C PRO A 121 -19.61 -7.56 20.85
N LYS A 122 -20.24 -8.48 20.10
CA LYS A 122 -21.70 -8.75 20.13
C LYS A 122 -22.22 -9.12 21.53
N ASN A 123 -21.32 -9.33 22.49
CA ASN A 123 -21.61 -9.58 23.88
C ASN A 123 -20.86 -8.56 24.76
N LYS A 124 -21.28 -7.29 24.76
CA LYS A 124 -21.13 -6.52 26.00
C LYS A 124 -22.25 -7.01 26.92
N PRO A 125 -21.97 -7.78 28.00
CA PRO A 125 -22.97 -7.88 29.05
C PRO A 125 -23.26 -6.45 29.47
N SER A 126 -24.56 -6.12 29.59
CA SER A 126 -25.01 -4.86 30.16
C SER A 126 -24.48 -4.77 31.59
N THR A 127 -23.23 -4.35 31.73
CA THR A 127 -22.62 -4.05 33.02
C THR A 127 -23.06 -2.64 33.28
N ALA A 128 -24.23 -2.51 33.89
CA ALA A 128 -24.62 -1.27 34.54
C ALA A 128 -23.42 -0.79 35.39
N PRO A 129 -23.06 0.49 35.35
CA PRO A 129 -22.00 1.00 36.19
C PRO A 129 -22.37 0.74 37.66
N LEU A 130 -21.67 -0.21 38.29
CA LEU A 130 -21.69 -0.41 39.73
C LEU A 130 -21.09 0.84 40.37
N GLY A 131 -21.93 1.85 40.62
CA GLY A 131 -21.44 3.10 41.20
C GLY A 131 -22.25 4.36 40.97
N THR A 132 -23.42 4.36 40.31
CA THR A 132 -24.32 5.50 40.46
C THR A 132 -24.99 5.41 41.82
N THR A 133 -24.34 6.07 42.78
CA THR A 133 -24.82 6.23 44.16
C THR A 133 -26.28 6.64 44.19
N TYR A 134 -27.06 5.85 44.89
CA TYR A 134 -28.42 6.09 45.35
C TYR A 134 -28.59 7.54 45.87
N THR A 135 -29.15 8.44 45.06
CA THR A 135 -29.64 9.73 45.56
C THR A 135 -31.01 9.50 46.16
N GLY A 136 -31.04 9.30 47.48
CA GLY A 136 -32.20 8.90 48.26
C GLY A 136 -33.42 9.79 48.06
N GLY A 137 -34.36 9.31 47.25
CA GLY A 137 -35.77 9.64 47.30
C GLY A 137 -36.56 8.34 47.48
N VAL A 138 -37.66 8.39 48.23
CA VAL A 138 -38.54 7.24 48.53
C VAL A 138 -39.26 6.69 47.27
N PHE A 139 -38.96 7.25 46.11
CA PHE A 139 -39.59 6.93 44.83
C PHE A 139 -38.54 6.37 43.87
N GLY A 140 -38.82 5.19 43.30
CA GLY A 140 -37.99 4.62 42.22
C GLY A 140 -38.02 5.49 40.95
N ASP A 141 -37.02 5.30 40.10
CA ASP A 141 -36.82 6.07 38.86
C ASP A 141 -38.03 5.96 37.90
N ASP A 142 -38.67 4.79 37.88
CA ASP A 142 -39.89 4.51 37.10
C ASP A 142 -41.10 5.37 37.53
N VAL A 143 -41.13 5.82 38.78
CA VAL A 143 -42.21 6.63 39.34
C VAL A 143 -41.96 8.12 39.10
N LEU A 144 -40.69 8.55 39.11
CA LEU A 144 -40.26 9.90 38.77
C LEU A 144 -40.48 10.23 37.29
N GLY A 145 -40.23 9.27 36.39
CA GLY A 145 -40.45 9.45 34.95
C GLY A 145 -41.92 9.66 34.55
N LYS A 146 -42.87 9.41 35.46
CA LYS A 146 -44.31 9.58 35.23
C LYS A 146 -44.91 10.85 35.85
N MET A 147 -44.12 11.66 36.57
CA MET A 147 -44.62 12.93 37.07
C MET A 147 -44.63 13.97 35.95
N PRO A 148 -45.74 14.69 35.74
CA PRO A 148 -45.76 15.80 34.80
C PRO A 148 -44.80 16.88 35.28
N SER A 149 -43.83 17.25 34.44
CA SER A 149 -42.92 18.35 34.72
C SER A 149 -43.73 19.65 34.76
N ILE A 150 -43.88 20.23 35.94
CA ILE A 150 -44.36 21.61 36.07
C ILE A 150 -43.30 22.52 35.45
N LYS A 151 -43.76 23.36 34.51
CA LYS A 151 -42.97 24.35 33.80
C LYS A 151 -42.83 25.62 34.63
#